data_AF-A0A6G7PXJ4-F1
#
_entry.id   AF-A0A6G7PXJ4-F1
#
_cell.length_a   1.000
_cell.length_b   1.000
_cell.length_c   1.000
_cell.angle_alpha   90.00
_cell.angle_beta   90.00
_cell.angle_gamma   90.00
#
_symmetry.space_group_name_H-M   'P 1'
#
loop_
_entity.id
_entity.type
_entity.pdbx_description
1 polymer ?
#
loop_
_entity_poly.entity_id
_entity_poly.type
_entity_poly.pdbx_seq_one_letter_code
_entity_poly.pdbx_strand_id
1 'polypeptide(L)'
;MEKIIFIEQTDRESKHLPNVIEIARSKGAELVGLFLIPVSLETADWIETQEKQLKEAEARIKTFAEKMAQEAQRAGVSLNWRIVHYTPRAFMKTMAEIGPADIIIVGELDLDPLAEEGIKHLEDISIRMRCPVLSIKTLMPEEATSKKKVLARMAFFGALSAASYFLFFPQIDKLNHLIYMKGNILGALAVMATVPFHAYIYGSFTECIPKILGLEKSAGTHH
;
A
#
# COMPACT_ATOMS: atom_id res chain seq x y z
N MET A 1 12.27 -21.04 -13.88
CA MET A 1 11.57 -19.74 -13.89
C MET A 1 12.37 -18.87 -14.80
N GLU A 2 11.89 -18.69 -16.02
CA GLU A 2 12.61 -18.00 -17.09
C GLU A 2 12.18 -16.54 -17.17
N LYS A 3 10.92 -16.22 -16.87
CA LYS A 3 10.36 -14.89 -17.06
C LYS A 3 9.38 -14.47 -15.96
N ILE A 4 9.63 -13.31 -15.39
CA ILE A 4 8.79 -12.61 -14.41
C ILE A 4 8.14 -11.42 -15.11
N ILE A 5 6.83 -11.25 -14.97
CA ILE A 5 6.15 -9.99 -15.32
C ILE A 5 5.91 -9.21 -14.03
N PHE A 6 6.31 -7.94 -13.99
CA PHE A 6 5.95 -7.00 -12.95
C PHE A 6 4.89 -6.05 -13.48
N ILE A 7 3.81 -5.82 -12.71
CA ILE A 7 2.72 -4.91 -13.08
C ILE A 7 2.58 -3.88 -11.98
N GLU A 8 2.60 -2.60 -12.35
CA GLU A 8 2.31 -1.51 -11.42
C GLU A 8 1.61 -0.36 -12.12
N GLN A 9 0.55 0.13 -11.50
CA GLN A 9 -0.11 1.36 -11.84
C GLN A 9 0.58 2.52 -11.11
N THR A 10 1.16 3.43 -11.87
CA THR A 10 1.89 4.58 -11.33
C THR A 10 1.97 5.71 -12.36
N ASP A 11 1.98 6.94 -11.87
CA ASP A 11 2.25 8.18 -12.62
C ASP A 11 3.64 8.77 -12.29
N ARG A 12 4.40 8.05 -11.45
CA ARG A 12 5.68 8.42 -10.84
C ARG A 12 6.63 7.23 -10.76
N GLU A 13 7.80 7.45 -10.19
CA GLU A 13 8.81 6.39 -10.00
C GLU A 13 8.25 5.22 -9.18
N SER A 14 8.54 4.00 -9.63
CA SER A 14 8.12 2.77 -8.96
C SER A 14 8.88 2.59 -7.66
N LYS A 15 8.14 2.38 -6.56
CA LYS A 15 8.74 2.01 -5.26
C LYS A 15 9.11 0.54 -5.18
N HIS A 16 8.49 -0.29 -6.02
CA HIS A 16 8.52 -1.74 -5.92
C HIS A 16 9.48 -2.39 -6.93
N LEU A 17 9.75 -1.73 -8.07
CA LEU A 17 10.63 -2.25 -9.11
C LEU A 17 12.04 -2.66 -8.61
N PRO A 18 12.74 -1.90 -7.74
CA PRO A 18 14.05 -2.32 -7.24
C PRO A 18 14.02 -3.68 -6.52
N ASN A 19 12.98 -3.92 -5.73
CA ASN A 19 12.81 -5.19 -5.02
C ASN A 19 12.53 -6.35 -6.00
N VAL A 20 11.77 -6.08 -7.05
CA VAL A 20 11.47 -7.09 -8.06
C VAL A 20 12.69 -7.43 -8.91
N ILE A 21 13.55 -6.44 -9.20
CA ILE A 21 14.85 -6.70 -9.84
C ILE A 21 15.72 -7.62 -8.97
N GLU A 22 15.73 -7.41 -7.65
CA GLU A 22 16.45 -8.30 -6.74
C GLU A 22 15.88 -9.73 -6.74
N ILE A 23 14.55 -9.87 -6.77
CA ILE A 23 13.90 -11.18 -6.90
C ILE A 23 14.30 -11.84 -8.22
N ALA A 24 14.21 -11.12 -9.34
CA ALA A 24 14.60 -11.62 -10.67
C ALA A 24 16.07 -12.06 -10.70
N ARG A 25 16.97 -11.25 -10.12
CA ARG A 25 18.39 -11.59 -9.95
C ARG A 25 18.59 -12.88 -9.17
N SER A 26 17.93 -13.02 -8.01
CA SER A 26 18.06 -14.20 -7.15
C SER A 26 17.58 -15.49 -7.82
N LYS A 27 16.69 -15.37 -8.80
CA LYS A 27 16.10 -16.47 -9.54
C LYS A 27 16.69 -16.68 -10.93
N GLY A 28 17.59 -15.79 -11.38
CA GLY A 28 18.16 -15.82 -12.72
C GLY A 28 17.10 -15.67 -13.82
N ALA A 29 16.03 -14.93 -13.57
CA ALA A 29 14.91 -14.77 -14.49
C ALA A 29 14.96 -13.43 -15.26
N GLU A 30 14.45 -13.40 -16.48
CA GLU A 30 14.15 -12.18 -17.22
C GLU A 30 13.00 -11.44 -16.53
N LEU A 31 13.08 -10.10 -16.47
CA LEU A 31 12.06 -9.25 -15.91
C LEU A 31 11.41 -8.39 -17.00
N VAL A 32 10.08 -8.46 -17.09
CA VAL A 32 9.28 -7.55 -17.93
C VAL A 32 8.44 -6.64 -17.04
N GLY A 33 8.74 -5.34 -17.03
CA GLY A 33 7.96 -4.32 -16.31
C GLY A 33 6.83 -3.76 -17.16
N LEU A 34 5.59 -3.86 -16.68
CA LEU A 34 4.41 -3.23 -17.25
C LEU A 34 3.96 -2.08 -16.34
N PHE A 35 4.19 -0.85 -16.79
CA PHE A 35 3.78 0.37 -16.08
C PHE A 35 2.47 0.89 -16.66
N LEU A 36 1.45 1.01 -15.81
CA LEU A 36 0.11 1.44 -16.19
C LEU A 36 -0.11 2.88 -15.71
N ILE A 37 -0.26 3.81 -16.64
CA ILE A 37 -0.52 5.22 -16.30
C ILE A 37 -2.03 5.39 -16.14
N PRO A 38 -2.55 5.81 -14.97
CA PRO A 38 -3.98 6.02 -14.78
C PRO A 38 -4.52 7.08 -15.75
N VAL A 39 -5.67 6.79 -16.36
CA VAL A 39 -6.39 7.73 -17.23
C VAL A 39 -7.64 8.20 -16.50
N SER A 40 -7.76 9.50 -16.26
CA SER A 40 -9.02 10.10 -15.78
C SER A 40 -9.90 10.42 -16.99
N LEU A 41 -11.14 9.94 -17.02
CA LEU A 41 -12.08 10.15 -18.13
C LEU A 41 -13.05 11.33 -17.88
N GLU A 42 -12.77 12.20 -16.92
CA GLU A 42 -13.71 13.27 -16.54
C GLU A 42 -13.62 14.51 -17.46
N THR A 43 -14.61 14.64 -18.35
CA THR A 43 -15.06 15.84 -19.10
C THR A 43 -14.15 16.48 -20.17
N ALA A 44 -14.77 16.84 -21.30
CA ALA A 44 -14.14 17.27 -22.55
C ALA A 44 -13.29 18.56 -22.48
N ASP A 45 -13.53 19.44 -21.51
CA ASP A 45 -12.75 20.68 -21.34
C ASP A 45 -11.35 20.44 -20.73
N TRP A 46 -11.05 19.20 -20.31
CA TRP A 46 -9.78 18.83 -19.67
C TRP A 46 -8.85 18.01 -20.57
N ILE A 47 -9.23 17.73 -21.83
CA ILE A 47 -8.51 16.79 -22.72
C ILE A 47 -7.06 17.24 -22.97
N GLU A 48 -6.81 18.50 -23.30
CA GLU A 48 -5.43 18.99 -23.54
C GLU A 48 -4.56 18.93 -22.27
N THR A 49 -5.16 19.25 -21.11
CA THR A 49 -4.45 19.19 -19.83
C THR A 49 -4.14 17.75 -19.44
N GLN A 50 -5.07 16.82 -19.69
CA GLN A 50 -4.89 15.39 -19.45
C GLN A 50 -3.85 14.79 -20.39
N GLU A 51 -3.89 15.09 -21.69
CA GLU A 51 -2.86 14.64 -22.63
C GLU A 51 -1.47 15.11 -22.23
N LYS A 52 -1.36 16.37 -21.77
CA LYS A 52 -0.10 16.91 -21.27
C LYS A 52 0.37 16.15 -20.02
N GLN A 53 -0.52 15.91 -19.05
CA GLN A 53 -0.21 15.16 -17.84
C GLN A 53 0.21 13.71 -18.15
N LEU A 54 -0.46 13.04 -19.08
CA LEU A 54 -0.13 11.69 -19.53
C LEU A 54 1.25 11.65 -20.19
N LYS A 55 1.56 12.60 -21.09
CA LYS A 55 2.88 12.71 -21.72
C LYS A 55 3.99 12.98 -20.70
N GLU A 56 3.72 13.85 -19.72
CA GLU A 56 4.67 14.12 -18.65
C GLU A 56 4.89 12.89 -17.76
N ALA A 57 3.84 12.15 -17.40
CA ALA A 57 3.94 10.91 -16.64
C ALA A 57 4.71 9.83 -17.41
N GLU A 58 4.41 9.67 -18.71
CA GLU A 58 5.12 8.73 -19.60
C GLU A 58 6.60 9.07 -19.69
N ALA A 59 6.95 10.35 -19.89
CA ALA A 59 8.34 10.79 -19.94
C ALA A 59 9.09 10.53 -18.62
N ARG A 60 8.43 10.78 -17.48
CA ARG A 60 8.99 10.50 -16.14
C ARG A 60 9.25 9.00 -15.96
N ILE A 61 8.25 8.16 -16.22
CA ILE A 61 8.36 6.70 -16.06
C ILE A 61 9.39 6.14 -17.03
N LYS A 62 9.44 6.62 -18.28
CA LYS A 62 10.43 6.22 -19.27
C LYS A 62 11.85 6.50 -18.79
N THR A 63 12.12 7.71 -18.32
CA THR A 63 13.44 8.09 -17.79
C THR A 63 13.85 7.19 -16.62
N PHE A 64 12.90 6.93 -15.71
CA PHE A 64 13.11 6.03 -14.59
C PHE A 64 13.37 4.58 -15.03
N ALA A 65 12.55 4.04 -15.94
CA ALA A 65 12.66 2.68 -16.43
C ALA A 65 13.96 2.45 -17.22
N GLU A 66 14.41 3.43 -18.01
CA GLU A 66 15.71 3.39 -18.69
C GLU A 66 16.87 3.35 -17.71
N LYS A 67 16.84 4.20 -16.67
CA LYS A 67 17.84 4.18 -15.59
C LYS A 67 17.87 2.82 -14.88
N MET A 68 16.70 2.31 -14.51
CA MET A 68 16.56 1.03 -13.81
C MET A 68 16.96 -0.16 -14.70
N ALA A 69 16.74 -0.09 -16.01
CA ALA A 69 17.19 -1.12 -16.94
C ALA A 69 18.72 -1.16 -17.04
N GLN A 70 19.39 -0.01 -17.04
CA GLN A 70 20.86 0.05 -16.98
C GLN A 70 21.40 -0.52 -15.67
N GLU A 71 20.76 -0.20 -14.54
CA GLU A 71 21.14 -0.73 -13.23
C GLU A 71 20.90 -2.26 -13.14
N ALA A 72 19.76 -2.75 -13.63
CA ALA A 72 19.43 -4.16 -13.71
C ALA A 72 20.45 -4.92 -14.59
N GLN A 73 20.83 -4.36 -15.74
CA GLN A 73 21.81 -4.96 -16.64
C GLN A 73 23.19 -5.08 -15.96
N ARG A 74 23.61 -4.05 -15.20
CA ARG A 74 24.84 -4.12 -14.38
C ARG A 74 24.77 -5.18 -13.30
N ALA A 75 23.58 -5.47 -12.79
CA ALA A 75 23.31 -6.52 -11.82
C ALA A 75 23.07 -7.92 -12.44
N GLY A 76 23.19 -8.05 -13.77
CA GLY A 76 23.01 -9.31 -14.50
C GLY A 76 21.57 -9.70 -14.79
N VAL A 77 20.61 -8.77 -14.68
CA VAL A 77 19.19 -8.98 -14.97
C VAL A 77 18.81 -8.26 -16.25
N SER A 78 18.18 -8.98 -17.18
CA SER A 78 17.56 -8.37 -18.36
C SER A 78 16.20 -7.78 -17.96
N LEU A 79 16.09 -6.44 -18.01
CA LEU A 79 14.84 -5.71 -17.76
C LEU A 79 14.31 -5.13 -19.07
N ASN A 80 13.21 -5.70 -19.55
CA ASN A 80 12.38 -5.13 -20.61
C ASN A 80 11.20 -4.40 -19.99
N TRP A 81 10.71 -3.31 -20.58
CA TRP A 81 9.59 -2.58 -20.03
C TRP A 81 8.63 -2.05 -21.09
N ARG A 82 7.37 -1.85 -20.68
CA ARG A 82 6.31 -1.23 -21.47
C ARG A 82 5.52 -0.25 -20.61
N ILE A 83 5.15 0.87 -21.21
CA ILE A 83 4.28 1.88 -20.59
C ILE A 83 2.96 1.85 -21.36
N VAL A 84 1.84 1.80 -20.65
CA VAL A 84 0.51 1.70 -21.24
C VAL A 84 -0.45 2.63 -20.49
N HIS A 85 -1.28 3.36 -21.24
CA HIS A 85 -2.40 4.11 -20.66
C HIS A 85 -3.44 3.13 -20.13
N TYR A 86 -3.74 3.23 -18.84
CA TYR A 86 -4.50 2.22 -18.13
C TYR A 86 -5.96 2.23 -18.55
N THR A 87 -6.30 1.28 -19.41
CA THR A 87 -7.66 0.92 -19.78
C THR A 87 -7.77 -0.60 -19.79
N PRO A 88 -8.95 -1.18 -19.53
CA PRO A 88 -9.10 -2.64 -19.43
C PRO A 88 -8.66 -3.36 -20.71
N ARG A 89 -9.05 -2.82 -21.87
CA ARG A 89 -8.65 -3.36 -23.18
C ARG A 89 -7.15 -3.28 -23.44
N ALA A 90 -6.53 -2.15 -23.14
CA ALA A 90 -5.09 -1.98 -23.37
C ALA A 90 -4.27 -2.86 -22.42
N PHE A 91 -4.72 -3.01 -21.18
CA PHE A 91 -4.13 -3.94 -20.22
C PHE A 91 -4.20 -5.38 -20.74
N MET A 92 -5.39 -5.87 -21.10
CA MET A 92 -5.58 -7.25 -21.57
C MET A 92 -4.81 -7.55 -22.85
N LYS A 93 -4.81 -6.61 -23.81
CA LYS A 93 -4.02 -6.72 -25.03
C LYS A 93 -2.54 -6.82 -24.73
N THR A 94 -2.02 -5.94 -23.87
CA THR A 94 -0.60 -5.93 -23.52
C THR A 94 -0.20 -7.21 -22.80
N MET A 95 -1.01 -7.69 -21.86
CA MET A 95 -0.79 -8.95 -21.15
C MET A 95 -0.70 -10.15 -22.10
N ALA A 96 -1.53 -10.19 -23.13
CA ALA A 96 -1.46 -11.22 -24.17
C ALA A 96 -0.18 -11.13 -25.02
N GLU A 97 0.32 -9.93 -25.29
CA GLU A 97 1.56 -9.70 -26.07
C GLU A 97 2.83 -10.01 -25.28
N ILE A 98 2.85 -9.73 -23.98
CA ILE A 98 4.03 -9.97 -23.14
C ILE A 98 4.07 -11.38 -22.55
N GLY A 99 2.98 -12.15 -22.61
CA GLY A 99 2.96 -13.55 -22.22
C GLY A 99 3.69 -14.47 -23.21
N PRO A 100 3.95 -15.74 -22.85
CA PRO A 100 3.74 -16.35 -21.54
C PRO A 100 4.76 -15.89 -20.48
N ALA A 101 4.44 -16.06 -19.21
CA ALA A 101 5.33 -15.80 -18.07
C ALA A 101 5.18 -16.89 -17.00
N ASP A 102 6.24 -17.16 -16.24
CA ASP A 102 6.20 -18.14 -15.16
C ASP A 102 5.49 -17.60 -13.92
N ILE A 103 5.60 -16.28 -13.66
CA ILE A 103 5.00 -15.61 -12.52
C ILE A 103 4.72 -14.15 -12.84
N ILE A 104 3.62 -13.64 -12.30
CA ILE A 104 3.26 -12.22 -12.32
C ILE A 104 3.39 -11.67 -10.90
N ILE A 105 4.12 -10.58 -10.74
CA ILE A 105 4.24 -9.83 -9.49
C ILE A 105 3.50 -8.51 -9.66
N VAL A 106 2.57 -8.21 -8.76
CA VAL A 106 1.71 -7.02 -8.81
C VAL A 106 2.10 -6.05 -7.69
N GLY A 107 2.44 -4.82 -8.08
CA GLY A 107 2.69 -3.68 -7.20
C GLY A 107 1.39 -3.05 -6.70
N GLU A 108 1.29 -1.73 -6.84
CA GLU A 108 0.02 -1.01 -6.74
C GLU A 108 -0.77 -1.23 -8.04
N LEU A 109 -2.00 -1.72 -7.97
CA LEU A 109 -2.89 -1.91 -9.12
C LEU A 109 -4.32 -1.74 -8.67
N ASP A 110 -5.05 -0.83 -9.31
CA ASP A 110 -6.48 -0.68 -9.14
C ASP A 110 -7.21 -1.68 -10.05
N LEU A 111 -7.98 -2.60 -9.46
CA LEU A 111 -8.71 -3.62 -10.22
C LEU A 111 -10.10 -3.15 -10.65
N ASP A 112 -10.61 -2.03 -10.11
CA ASP A 112 -11.97 -1.57 -10.40
C ASP A 112 -12.24 -1.38 -11.89
N PRO A 113 -11.32 -0.79 -12.69
CA PRO A 113 -11.52 -0.70 -14.15
C PRO A 113 -11.62 -2.07 -14.82
N LEU A 114 -10.92 -3.09 -14.31
CA LEU A 114 -10.88 -4.42 -14.94
C LEU A 114 -12.12 -5.27 -14.64
N ALA A 115 -13.02 -4.81 -13.77
CA ALA A 115 -14.26 -5.50 -13.46
C ALA A 115 -15.13 -5.71 -14.70
N GLU A 116 -15.07 -4.81 -15.69
CA GLU A 116 -15.75 -4.93 -17.00
C GLU A 116 -15.25 -6.13 -17.81
N GLU A 117 -13.98 -6.51 -17.64
CA GLU A 117 -13.34 -7.66 -18.29
C GLU A 117 -13.44 -8.94 -17.43
N GLY A 118 -14.22 -8.89 -16.34
CA GLY A 118 -14.45 -9.99 -15.43
C GLY A 118 -13.33 -10.24 -14.42
N ILE A 119 -12.40 -9.29 -14.25
CA ILE A 119 -11.30 -9.37 -13.28
C ILE A 119 -11.66 -8.51 -12.07
N LYS A 120 -11.94 -9.14 -10.93
CA LYS A 120 -12.26 -8.47 -9.66
C LYS A 120 -11.19 -8.70 -8.61
N HIS A 121 -10.46 -9.79 -8.73
CA HIS A 121 -9.40 -10.19 -7.82
C HIS A 121 -8.13 -10.57 -8.59
N LEU A 122 -6.99 -10.62 -7.90
CA LEU A 122 -5.71 -11.00 -8.53
C LEU A 122 -5.73 -12.45 -9.01
N GLU A 123 -6.52 -13.30 -8.36
CA GLU A 123 -6.76 -14.69 -8.73
C GLU A 123 -7.40 -14.80 -10.12
N ASP A 124 -8.25 -13.85 -10.51
CA ASP A 124 -8.87 -13.84 -11.85
C ASP A 124 -7.80 -13.61 -12.94
N ILE A 125 -6.80 -12.77 -12.65
CA ILE A 125 -5.63 -12.59 -13.52
C ILE A 125 -4.85 -13.90 -13.62
N SER A 126 -4.68 -14.61 -12.49
CA SER A 126 -3.96 -15.88 -12.46
C SER A 126 -4.63 -16.95 -13.32
N ILE A 127 -5.96 -17.07 -13.22
CA ILE A 127 -6.76 -17.99 -14.04
C ILE A 127 -6.65 -17.60 -15.53
N ARG A 128 -6.77 -16.31 -15.84
CA ARG A 128 -6.77 -15.80 -17.21
C ARG A 128 -5.43 -15.97 -17.90
N MET A 129 -4.34 -15.68 -17.20
CA MET A 129 -2.97 -15.77 -17.71
C MET A 129 -2.37 -17.18 -17.57
N ARG A 130 -3.06 -18.07 -16.83
CA ARG A 130 -2.61 -19.44 -16.51
C ARG A 130 -1.23 -19.46 -15.85
N CYS A 131 -0.94 -18.47 -15.01
CA CYS A 131 0.27 -18.39 -14.24
C CYS A 131 0.01 -17.80 -12.84
N PRO A 132 0.83 -18.15 -11.83
CA PRO A 132 0.71 -17.57 -10.49
C PRO A 132 0.84 -16.05 -10.49
N VAL A 133 -0.06 -15.38 -9.77
CA VAL A 133 -0.04 -13.93 -9.54
C VAL A 133 0.18 -13.69 -8.06
N LEU A 134 1.20 -12.89 -7.71
CA LEU A 134 1.52 -12.54 -6.32
C LEU A 134 1.57 -11.02 -6.15
N SER A 135 1.10 -10.52 -5.02
CA SER A 135 1.36 -9.12 -4.65
C SER A 135 2.79 -8.97 -4.16
N ILE A 136 3.47 -7.89 -4.56
CA ILE A 136 4.78 -7.53 -4.03
C ILE A 136 4.75 -7.35 -2.51
N LYS A 137 3.62 -6.93 -1.94
CA LYS A 137 3.45 -6.76 -0.49
C LYS A 137 3.57 -8.09 0.26
N THR A 138 3.18 -9.18 -0.37
CA THR A 138 3.31 -10.55 0.19
C THR A 138 4.74 -11.09 0.05
N LEU A 139 5.50 -10.58 -0.93
CA LEU A 139 6.88 -10.99 -1.21
C LEU A 139 7.91 -10.16 -0.45
N MET A 140 7.55 -8.93 -0.07
CA MET A 140 8.36 -8.14 0.83
C MET A 140 8.22 -8.73 2.24
N PRO A 141 9.31 -8.96 2.98
CA PRO A 141 9.19 -9.21 4.39
C PRO A 141 8.40 -8.04 4.98
N GLU A 142 7.30 -8.32 5.70
CA GLU A 142 6.63 -7.29 6.48
C GLU A 142 7.71 -6.46 7.15
N GLU A 143 7.66 -5.14 7.03
CA GLU A 143 8.55 -4.27 7.81
C GLU A 143 8.39 -4.72 9.26
N ALA A 144 9.32 -5.54 9.73
CA ALA A 144 9.26 -6.12 11.05
C ALA A 144 9.16 -4.93 11.97
N THR A 145 7.96 -4.68 12.50
CA THR A 145 7.68 -3.40 13.15
C THR A 145 8.63 -3.39 14.31
N SER A 146 9.68 -2.56 14.23
CA SER A 146 10.85 -2.74 15.08
C SER A 146 10.37 -2.88 16.51
N LYS A 147 10.70 -3.97 17.20
CA LYS A 147 10.23 -4.22 18.58
C LYS A 147 10.44 -2.99 19.46
N LYS A 148 11.50 -2.21 19.18
CA LYS A 148 11.77 -0.90 19.80
C LYS A 148 10.69 0.16 19.53
N LYS A 149 10.19 0.28 18.31
CA LYS A 149 9.11 1.20 17.92
C LYS A 149 7.77 0.80 18.55
N VAL A 150 7.47 -0.49 18.61
CA VAL A 150 6.28 -1.02 19.30
C VAL A 150 6.36 -0.80 20.81
N LEU A 151 7.52 -1.08 21.42
CA LEU A 151 7.77 -0.80 22.84
C LEU A 151 7.69 0.69 23.18
N ALA A 152 8.27 1.56 22.35
CA ALA A 152 8.18 3.01 22.54
C ALA A 152 6.73 3.51 22.47
N ARG A 153 5.95 2.99 21.52
CA ARG A 153 4.52 3.30 21.39
C ARG A 153 3.73 2.78 22.60
N MET A 154 3.99 1.56 23.05
CA MET A 154 3.38 0.99 24.25
C MET A 154 3.71 1.81 25.50
N ALA A 155 4.97 2.22 25.69
CA ALA A 155 5.38 3.04 26.82
C ALA A 155 4.70 4.41 26.82
N PHE A 156 4.59 5.04 25.65
CA PHE A 156 3.90 6.33 25.50
C PHE A 156 2.41 6.24 25.81
N PHE A 157 1.68 5.31 25.19
CA PHE A 157 0.24 5.15 25.44
C PHE A 157 -0.06 4.58 26.83
N GLY A 158 0.82 3.75 27.38
CA GLY A 158 0.74 3.25 28.76
C GLY A 158 0.91 4.38 29.77
N ALA A 159 1.89 5.27 29.57
CA ALA A 159 2.08 6.45 30.41
C ALA A 159 0.89 7.42 30.32
N LEU A 160 0.34 7.64 29.12
CA LEU A 160 -0.88 8.45 28.94
C LEU A 160 -2.10 7.82 29.62
N SER A 161 -2.25 6.51 29.53
CA SER A 161 -3.34 5.79 30.22
C SER A 161 -3.19 5.91 31.73
N ALA A 162 -2.00 5.66 32.28
CA ALA A 162 -1.72 5.84 33.71
C ALA A 162 -1.96 7.29 34.16
N ALA A 163 -1.48 8.28 33.42
CA ALA A 163 -1.72 9.69 33.71
C ALA A 163 -3.21 10.03 33.73
N SER A 164 -4.00 9.49 32.79
CA SER A 164 -5.44 9.70 32.81
C SER A 164 -6.10 9.08 34.05
N TYR A 165 -5.75 7.86 34.45
CA TYR A 165 -6.32 7.21 35.65
C TYR A 165 -5.86 7.85 36.97
N PHE A 166 -4.61 8.29 37.08
CA PHE A 166 -4.06 8.80 38.34
C PHE A 166 -4.14 10.32 38.51
N LEU A 167 -4.21 11.09 37.42
CA LEU A 167 -4.25 12.56 37.48
C LEU A 167 -5.61 13.13 37.06
N PHE A 168 -6.24 12.55 36.03
CA PHE A 168 -7.48 13.08 35.49
C PHE A 168 -8.72 12.56 36.23
N PHE A 169 -8.88 11.22 36.33
CA PHE A 169 -10.04 10.61 37.00
C PHE A 169 -10.30 11.08 38.44
N PRO A 170 -9.30 11.22 39.32
CA PRO A 170 -9.50 11.72 40.69
C PRO A 170 -9.93 13.20 40.75
N GLN A 171 -9.72 13.94 39.66
CA GLN A 171 -10.12 15.33 39.54
C GLN A 171 -11.41 15.51 38.74
N ILE A 172 -11.99 14.43 38.16
CA ILE A 172 -13.21 14.51 37.37
C ILE A 172 -14.33 15.13 38.19
N ASP A 173 -14.55 14.77 39.45
CA ASP A 173 -15.64 15.38 40.25
C ASP A 173 -15.46 16.89 40.44
N LYS A 174 -14.22 17.37 40.63
CA LYS A 174 -13.91 18.80 40.73
C LYS A 174 -14.06 19.51 39.38
N LEU A 175 -13.62 18.88 38.29
CA LEU A 175 -13.74 19.40 36.93
C LEU A 175 -15.21 19.46 36.51
N ASN A 176 -15.96 18.41 36.81
CA ASN A 176 -17.37 18.25 36.50
C ASN A 176 -18.20 19.28 37.25
N HIS A 177 -17.92 19.51 38.54
CA HIS A 177 -18.55 20.57 39.32
C HIS A 177 -18.24 21.98 38.76
N LEU A 178 -17.01 22.23 38.33
CA LEU A 178 -16.59 23.51 37.71
C LEU A 178 -17.22 23.73 36.32
N ILE A 179 -17.41 22.68 35.55
CA ILE A 179 -17.92 22.71 34.17
C ILE A 179 -19.46 22.74 34.14
N TYR A 180 -20.14 21.90 34.94
CA TYR A 180 -21.60 21.85 35.01
C TYR A 180 -22.21 23.06 35.71
N MET A 181 -21.61 23.57 36.79
CA MET A 181 -22.18 24.76 37.48
C MET A 181 -21.92 26.07 36.74
N LYS A 182 -20.93 26.14 35.83
CA LYS A 182 -20.67 27.33 35.01
C LYS A 182 -21.43 27.35 33.68
N GLY A 183 -22.10 26.25 33.29
CA GLY A 183 -23.00 26.20 32.13
C GLY A 183 -22.35 26.60 30.80
N ASN A 184 -21.13 26.16 30.51
CA ASN A 184 -20.42 26.54 29.29
C ASN A 184 -20.34 25.38 28.27
N ILE A 185 -20.80 25.63 27.03
CA ILE A 185 -20.90 24.67 25.92
C ILE A 185 -19.56 23.97 25.63
N LEU A 186 -18.45 24.71 25.72
CA LEU A 186 -17.10 24.17 25.51
C LEU A 186 -16.71 23.11 26.55
N GLY A 187 -17.18 23.26 27.79
CA GLY A 187 -16.93 22.28 28.84
C GLY A 187 -17.71 20.99 28.62
N ALA A 188 -18.96 21.09 28.15
CA ALA A 188 -19.76 19.92 27.79
C ALA A 188 -19.15 19.13 26.61
N LEU A 189 -18.63 19.83 25.59
CA LEU A 189 -17.90 19.22 24.47
C LEU A 189 -16.61 18.53 24.93
N ALA A 190 -15.85 19.14 25.82
CA ALA A 190 -14.63 18.55 26.37
C ALA A 190 -14.90 17.26 27.16
N VAL A 191 -15.98 17.24 27.96
CA VAL A 191 -16.41 16.04 28.70
C VAL A 191 -16.84 14.93 27.72
N MET A 192 -17.62 15.25 26.70
CA MET A 192 -18.02 14.27 25.67
C MET A 192 -16.83 13.70 24.90
N ALA A 193 -15.81 14.52 24.61
CA ALA A 193 -14.60 14.09 23.91
C ALA A 193 -13.64 13.25 24.78
N THR A 194 -13.80 13.30 26.11
CA THR A 194 -12.92 12.57 27.05
C THR A 194 -13.05 11.06 26.88
N VAL A 195 -14.28 10.56 26.71
CA VAL A 195 -14.57 9.12 26.55
C VAL A 195 -13.92 8.53 25.27
N PRO A 196 -14.13 9.09 24.06
CA PRO A 196 -13.49 8.57 22.84
C PRO A 196 -11.97 8.74 22.86
N PHE A 197 -11.44 9.82 23.47
CA PHE A 197 -10.00 10.02 23.59
C PHE A 197 -9.36 8.97 24.50
N HIS A 198 -9.99 8.67 25.63
CA HIS A 198 -9.50 7.63 26.55
C HIS A 198 -9.62 6.22 25.94
N ALA A 199 -10.72 5.94 25.24
CA ALA A 199 -10.88 4.69 24.50
C ALA A 199 -9.81 4.52 23.41
N TYR A 200 -9.44 5.61 22.72
CA TYR A 200 -8.36 5.59 21.73
C TYR A 200 -6.98 5.34 22.35
N ILE A 201 -6.66 5.99 23.49
CA ILE A 201 -5.39 5.79 24.21
C ILE A 201 -5.28 4.35 24.70
N TYR A 202 -6.33 3.84 25.35
CA TYR A 202 -6.37 2.48 25.86
C TYR A 202 -6.33 1.46 24.71
N GLY A 203 -7.13 1.66 23.66
CA GLY A 203 -7.12 0.85 22.45
C GLY A 203 -5.72 0.77 21.83
N SER A 204 -5.08 1.92 21.62
CA SER A 204 -3.71 2.02 21.09
C SER A 204 -2.66 1.32 21.96
N PHE A 205 -2.84 1.32 23.29
CA PHE A 205 -1.99 0.54 24.20
C PHE A 205 -2.24 -0.96 24.06
N THR A 206 -3.51 -1.40 24.07
CA THR A 206 -3.86 -2.82 23.97
C THR A 206 -3.49 -3.43 22.61
N GLU A 207 -3.53 -2.65 21.53
CA GLU A 207 -3.05 -3.07 20.21
C GLU A 207 -1.55 -3.38 20.19
N CYS A 208 -0.75 -2.85 21.12
CA CYS A 208 0.69 -3.15 21.18
C CYS A 208 0.98 -4.51 21.84
N ILE A 209 0.06 -5.02 22.67
CA ILE A 209 0.22 -6.28 23.42
C ILE A 209 0.36 -7.49 22.48
N PRO A 210 -0.57 -7.75 21.53
CA PRO A 210 -0.41 -8.88 20.62
C PRO A 210 0.84 -8.76 19.74
N LYS A 211 1.23 -7.53 19.36
CA LYS A 211 2.44 -7.26 18.55
C LYS A 211 3.73 -7.58 19.29
N ILE A 212 3.79 -7.32 20.60
CA ILE A 212 4.96 -7.64 21.44
C ILE A 212 5.05 -9.13 21.72
N LEU A 213 3.90 -9.78 21.95
CA LEU A 213 3.82 -11.21 22.23
C LEU A 213 3.93 -12.10 20.97
N GLY A 214 3.97 -11.49 19.78
CA GLY A 214 3.97 -12.23 18.51
C GLY A 214 2.68 -13.02 18.30
N LEU A 215 1.58 -12.59 18.93
CA LEU A 215 0.26 -13.22 18.87
C LEU A 215 -0.61 -12.61 17.77
N GLU A 216 0.00 -11.89 16.82
CA GLU A 216 -0.68 -11.54 15.58
C GLU A 216 -1.13 -12.86 14.95
N LYS A 217 -2.44 -13.13 15.03
CA LYS A 217 -3.03 -14.23 14.27
C LYS A 217 -2.61 -14.02 12.83
N SER A 218 -1.85 -14.95 12.29
CA SER A 218 -1.91 -15.34 10.89
C SER A 218 -3.38 -15.59 10.52
N ALA A 219 -4.12 -14.53 10.21
CA ALA A 219 -5.38 -14.63 9.51
C ALA A 219 -5.02 -15.02 8.07
N GLY A 220 -4.78 -16.32 7.84
CA GLY A 220 -4.59 -16.87 6.50
C GLY A 220 -3.47 -17.90 6.30
N THR A 221 -2.93 -18.56 7.34
CA THR A 221 -2.04 -19.71 7.14
C THR A 221 -2.69 -20.98 7.67
N HIS A 222 -3.43 -21.68 6.82
CA HIS A 222 -3.72 -23.10 7.01
C HIS A 222 -3.49 -23.84 5.69
N HIS A 223 -2.39 -24.59 5.72
CA HIS A 223 -2.02 -25.76 4.91
C HIS A 223 -1.85 -25.62 3.40
#